data_AF-A0A2M8PCI3-F1
#
_entry.id   AF-A0A2M8PCI3-F1
#
_cell.length_a   1.000
_cell.length_b   1.000
_cell.length_c   1.000
_cell.angle_alpha   90.00
_cell.angle_beta   90.00
_cell.angle_gamma   90.00
#
_symmetry.space_group_name_H-M   'P 1'
#
loop_
_entity.id
_entity.type
_entity.pdbx_description
1 polymer ?
#
loop_
_entity_poly.entity_id
_entity_poly.type
_entity_poly.pdbx_seq_one_letter_code
_entity_poly.pdbx_strand_id
1 'polypeptide(L)'
;MSLPSLPPKSLAEQIIRNLAEYGTPISRGVGYYNVGTDSILSALEKHYLDAYLRNGGAAFKLVVGDYGSGKSHFLYCLRERAWSHRFVVSKVELSPRECPYEDQKKVYIATAKALMWQNPDGDDEGAIKGLASLLRHTLEEIVLSHGVPLGSAEAAELPEVKTLLQSLRNTPIDNTSYRYAVMHFLEAVLHGDAELQEMLGLWLHGEELSVAARKDLRQFGVSDKLSASNAFQMLRSLSQTIRALGFSGVCLLFDEMDRQISLSSRSAIGKIIDNLREVVDRTREDLPGTLFVYAVLPEFVTEIVPKYPALQQRLQAYVGNYFSSINPFSSQINLDQLDIDDQTLLVRIAERLRGIFEVAYETRLDPQIQAQNAQRLAEAALRFLTGTSHRRIFIKALVSEWYRQNHTGERLLSADEAENIIGVSLSADIS
;
A
#
# COMPACT_ATOMS: atom_id res chain seq x y z
N MET A 1 24.27 -2.29 11.75
CA MET A 1 23.40 -1.89 10.62
C MET A 1 23.80 -0.48 10.24
N SER A 2 24.10 -0.22 8.97
CA SER A 2 24.24 1.14 8.46
C SER A 2 22.93 1.89 8.68
N LEU A 3 22.98 3.15 9.12
CA LEU A 3 21.80 4.01 9.13
C LEU A 3 21.25 4.08 7.70
N PRO A 4 19.91 4.03 7.50
CA PRO A 4 19.33 4.26 6.19
C PRO A 4 19.82 5.61 5.64
N SER A 5 19.94 5.73 4.32
CA SER A 5 20.19 7.01 3.65
C SER A 5 19.18 8.05 4.11
N LEU A 6 19.54 9.34 4.20
CA LEU A 6 18.58 10.37 4.60
C LEU A 6 17.74 10.84 3.39
N PRO A 7 16.48 11.26 3.60
CA PRO A 7 15.65 11.81 2.54
C PRO A 7 16.17 13.18 2.05
N PRO A 8 15.80 13.61 0.83
CA PRO A 8 15.94 14.99 0.40
C PRO A 8 15.21 15.95 1.35
N LYS A 9 15.68 17.20 1.45
CA LYS A 9 15.14 18.22 2.39
C LYS A 9 13.63 18.41 2.29
N SER A 10 13.09 18.56 1.07
CA SER A 10 11.65 18.74 0.84
C SER A 10 10.81 17.58 1.40
N LEU A 11 11.25 16.34 1.19
CA LEU A 11 10.59 15.16 1.75
C LEU A 11 10.77 15.07 3.27
N ALA A 12 11.95 15.43 3.79
CA ALA A 12 12.21 15.47 5.23
C ALA A 12 11.25 16.44 5.94
N GLU A 13 11.06 17.65 5.40
CA GLU A 13 10.10 18.64 5.91
C GLU A 13 8.67 18.11 5.93
N GLN A 14 8.24 17.42 4.87
CA GLN A 14 6.90 16.82 4.79
C GLN A 14 6.72 15.69 5.82
N ILE A 15 7.72 14.81 5.98
CA ILE A 15 7.71 13.73 6.98
C ILE A 15 7.52 14.34 8.37
N ILE A 16 8.39 15.28 8.75
CA ILE A 16 8.41 15.82 10.10
C ILE A 16 7.15 16.62 10.41
N ARG A 17 6.67 17.44 9.47
CA ARG A 17 5.42 18.20 9.64
C ARG A 17 4.23 17.28 9.90
N ASN A 18 4.05 16.25 9.08
CA ASN A 18 2.91 15.34 9.23
C ASN A 18 2.98 14.52 10.52
N LEU A 19 4.18 14.08 10.92
CA LEU A 19 4.38 13.38 12.18
C LEU A 19 4.12 14.30 13.38
N ALA A 20 4.48 15.58 13.30
CA ALA A 20 4.19 16.56 14.35
C ALA A 20 2.67 16.80 14.50
N GLU A 21 1.97 17.01 13.39
CA GLU A 21 0.54 17.34 13.39
C GLU A 21 -0.33 16.11 13.74
N TYR A 22 -0.11 15.00 13.04
CA TYR A 22 -0.99 13.84 13.09
C TYR A 22 -0.39 12.66 13.82
N GLY A 23 0.93 12.54 13.95
CA GLY A 23 1.59 11.35 14.52
C GLY A 23 1.43 10.08 13.69
N THR A 24 0.92 10.20 12.46
CA THR A 24 0.72 9.11 11.50
C THR A 24 1.74 9.21 10.37
N PRO A 25 2.06 8.10 9.68
CA PRO A 25 2.98 8.14 8.55
C PRO A 25 2.39 8.88 7.35
N ILE A 26 3.23 9.60 6.61
CA ILE A 26 2.87 10.07 5.27
C ILE A 26 2.98 8.93 4.26
N SER A 27 2.33 9.12 3.12
CA SER A 27 2.32 8.14 2.05
C SER A 27 3.65 7.98 1.30
N ARG A 28 4.77 8.60 1.69
CA ARG A 28 6.10 8.45 1.03
C ARG A 28 7.23 8.55 2.05
N GLY A 29 8.32 7.84 1.82
CA GLY A 29 9.52 7.97 2.66
C GLY A 29 9.38 7.32 4.03
N VAL A 30 8.45 6.36 4.18
CA VAL A 30 8.28 5.62 5.44
C VAL A 30 9.47 4.70 5.71
N GLY A 31 10.13 4.20 4.65
CA GLY A 31 11.32 3.37 4.76
C GLY A 31 12.48 4.04 5.52
N TYR A 32 12.55 5.38 5.50
CA TYR A 32 13.60 6.13 6.19
C TYR A 32 13.57 5.98 7.72
N TYR A 33 12.39 5.74 8.29
CA TYR A 33 12.22 5.63 9.74
C TYR A 33 11.49 4.35 10.18
N ASN A 34 11.38 3.34 9.31
CA ASN A 34 10.83 2.03 9.66
C ASN A 34 11.69 1.33 10.71
N VAL A 35 11.11 0.78 11.76
CA VAL A 35 11.84 0.00 12.78
C VAL A 35 10.99 -1.20 13.20
N GLY A 36 11.63 -2.33 13.49
CA GLY A 36 11.02 -3.50 14.14
C GLY A 36 10.24 -4.45 13.24
N THR A 37 10.00 -4.07 11.98
CA THR A 37 9.31 -4.91 10.98
C THR A 37 10.21 -5.39 9.84
N ASP A 38 11.50 -5.06 9.89
CA ASP A 38 12.45 -5.34 8.80
C ASP A 38 12.60 -6.84 8.53
N SER A 39 12.53 -7.71 9.56
CA SER A 39 12.61 -9.17 9.38
C SER A 39 11.41 -9.71 8.58
N ILE A 40 10.21 -9.23 8.89
CA ILE A 40 8.94 -9.60 8.25
C ILE A 40 8.93 -9.10 6.80
N LEU A 41 9.29 -7.84 6.58
CA LEU A 41 9.38 -7.25 5.24
C LEU A 41 10.42 -7.98 4.38
N SER A 42 11.59 -8.29 4.93
CA SER A 42 12.64 -9.04 4.22
C SER A 42 12.20 -10.46 3.89
N ALA A 43 11.41 -11.11 4.75
CA ALA A 43 10.84 -12.43 4.46
C ALA A 43 9.78 -12.37 3.34
N LEU A 44 8.91 -11.35 3.32
CA LEU A 44 7.97 -11.12 2.22
C LEU A 44 8.71 -10.87 0.91
N GLU A 45 9.72 -10.02 0.94
CA GLU A 45 10.57 -9.70 -0.20
C GLU A 45 11.18 -10.97 -0.80
N LYS A 46 11.97 -11.70 0.02
CA LYS A 46 12.69 -12.90 -0.40
C LYS A 46 11.79 -14.03 -0.90
N HIS A 47 10.71 -14.34 -0.17
CA HIS A 47 9.91 -15.53 -0.45
C HIS A 47 8.77 -15.27 -1.45
N TYR A 48 8.28 -14.03 -1.54
CA TYR A 48 7.13 -13.69 -2.36
C TYR A 48 7.48 -12.75 -3.51
N LEU A 49 8.00 -11.55 -3.24
CA LEU A 49 8.25 -10.55 -4.29
C LEU A 49 9.34 -11.02 -5.27
N ASP A 50 10.45 -11.55 -4.76
CA ASP A 50 11.57 -12.02 -5.58
C ASP A 50 11.36 -13.37 -6.22
N ALA A 51 10.49 -14.20 -5.63
CA ALA A 51 10.35 -15.60 -6.01
C ALA A 51 8.92 -15.94 -6.44
N TYR A 52 8.06 -16.29 -5.48
CA TYR A 52 6.79 -16.96 -5.78
C TYR A 52 5.85 -16.14 -6.68
N LEU A 53 5.70 -14.84 -6.43
CA LEU A 53 4.80 -13.97 -7.19
C LEU A 53 5.36 -13.60 -8.56
N ARG A 54 6.66 -13.31 -8.65
CA ARG A 54 7.33 -13.01 -9.92
C ARG A 54 7.15 -14.15 -10.92
N ASN A 55 7.20 -15.39 -10.43
CA ASN A 55 6.98 -16.61 -11.22
C ASN A 55 5.51 -16.95 -11.49
N GLY A 56 4.58 -16.05 -11.21
CA GLY A 56 3.16 -16.20 -11.54
C GLY A 56 2.31 -16.82 -10.43
N GLY A 57 2.87 -17.10 -9.25
CA GLY A 57 2.09 -17.48 -8.07
C GLY A 57 1.24 -16.32 -7.55
N ALA A 58 0.29 -16.63 -6.66
CA ALA A 58 -0.49 -15.63 -5.96
C ALA A 58 -0.57 -15.95 -4.47
N ALA A 59 -0.66 -14.91 -3.64
CA ALA A 59 -0.64 -15.07 -2.19
C ALA A 59 -1.63 -14.14 -1.50
N PHE A 60 -2.07 -14.58 -0.34
CA PHE A 60 -2.93 -13.83 0.57
C PHE A 60 -2.27 -13.72 1.94
N LYS A 61 -2.27 -12.51 2.51
CA LYS A 61 -1.75 -12.21 3.85
C LYS A 61 -2.75 -11.35 4.64
N LEU A 62 -2.85 -11.60 5.94
CA LEU A 62 -3.51 -10.76 6.93
C LEU A 62 -2.45 -10.11 7.80
N VAL A 63 -2.47 -8.79 7.91
CA VAL A 63 -1.64 -8.03 8.83
C VAL A 63 -2.50 -7.74 10.06
N VAL A 64 -2.21 -8.47 11.13
CA VAL A 64 -2.94 -8.42 12.40
C VAL A 64 -2.18 -7.51 13.35
N GLY A 65 -2.89 -6.57 13.98
CA GLY A 65 -2.34 -5.78 15.08
C GLY A 65 -3.35 -4.76 15.59
N ASP A 66 -3.15 -4.27 16.80
CA ASP A 66 -4.08 -3.34 17.45
C ASP A 66 -4.11 -1.95 16.78
N TYR A 67 -5.02 -1.08 17.21
CA TYR A 67 -4.99 0.34 16.82
C TYR A 67 -3.66 0.98 17.21
N GLY A 68 -2.99 1.64 16.27
CA GLY A 68 -1.67 2.26 16.53
C GLY A 68 -0.46 1.31 16.44
N SER A 69 -0.64 0.01 16.22
CA SER A 69 0.45 -0.97 16.00
C SER A 69 1.26 -0.75 14.72
N GLY A 70 0.90 0.23 13.89
CA GLY A 70 1.63 0.56 12.67
C GLY A 70 1.19 -0.23 11.42
N LYS A 71 -0.03 -0.78 11.38
CA LYS A 71 -0.57 -1.47 10.18
C LYS A 71 -0.42 -0.64 8.90
N SER A 72 -0.89 0.60 8.88
CA SER A 72 -0.76 1.49 7.71
C SER A 72 0.71 1.78 7.37
N HIS A 73 1.57 1.94 8.39
CA HIS A 73 3.01 2.11 8.21
C HIS A 73 3.64 0.89 7.52
N PHE A 74 3.29 -0.31 7.99
CA PHE A 74 3.74 -1.58 7.41
C PHE A 74 3.30 -1.72 5.95
N LEU A 75 2.04 -1.39 5.63
CA LEU A 75 1.54 -1.41 4.25
C LEU A 75 2.31 -0.42 3.35
N TYR A 76 2.64 0.78 3.84
CA TYR A 76 3.46 1.71 3.08
C TYR A 76 4.89 1.20 2.85
N CYS A 77 5.50 0.55 3.84
CA CYS A 77 6.82 -0.06 3.70
C CYS A 77 6.79 -1.22 2.69
N LEU A 78 5.77 -2.08 2.75
CA LEU A 78 5.59 -3.17 1.81
C LEU A 78 5.39 -2.63 0.37
N ARG A 79 4.66 -1.53 0.21
CA ARG A 79 4.51 -0.87 -1.09
C ARG A 79 5.85 -0.38 -1.66
N GLU A 80 6.68 0.27 -0.84
CA GLU A 80 8.02 0.72 -1.29
C GLU A 80 8.88 -0.47 -1.72
N ARG A 81 8.87 -1.58 -0.97
CA ARG A 81 9.53 -2.84 -1.35
C ARG A 81 8.95 -3.41 -2.66
N ALA A 82 7.64 -3.44 -2.80
CA ALA A 82 6.97 -3.91 -4.02
C ALA A 82 7.42 -3.10 -5.25
N TRP A 83 7.53 -1.78 -5.14
CA TRP A 83 8.06 -0.94 -6.22
C TRP A 83 9.51 -1.27 -6.58
N SER A 84 10.39 -1.46 -5.60
CA SER A 84 11.77 -1.94 -5.82
C SER A 84 11.84 -3.27 -6.59
N HIS A 85 10.77 -4.06 -6.55
CA HIS A 85 10.66 -5.35 -7.24
C HIS A 85 9.83 -5.32 -8.52
N ARG A 86 9.54 -4.14 -9.07
CA ARG A 86 8.70 -3.94 -10.27
C ARG A 86 7.26 -4.46 -10.12
N PHE A 87 6.67 -4.34 -8.94
CA PHE A 87 5.24 -4.58 -8.73
C PHE A 87 4.46 -3.27 -8.79
N VAL A 88 3.32 -3.28 -9.47
CA VAL A 88 2.31 -2.22 -9.34
C VAL A 88 1.58 -2.43 -8.03
N VAL A 89 1.21 -1.36 -7.33
CA VAL A 89 0.53 -1.47 -6.03
C VAL A 89 -0.80 -0.76 -6.09
N SER A 90 -1.84 -1.31 -5.47
CA SER A 90 -3.06 -0.59 -5.15
C SER A 90 -3.22 -0.56 -3.64
N LYS A 91 -3.32 0.65 -3.05
CA LYS A 91 -3.66 0.81 -1.63
C LYS A 91 -5.06 1.38 -1.52
N VAL A 92 -5.97 0.64 -0.91
CA VAL A 92 -7.38 1.02 -0.74
C VAL A 92 -7.73 1.02 0.73
N GLU A 93 -8.32 2.11 1.21
CA GLU A 93 -8.93 2.17 2.53
C GLU A 93 -10.37 1.69 2.41
N LEU A 94 -10.70 0.60 3.11
CA LEU A 94 -12.03 0.01 3.07
C LEU A 94 -12.99 0.87 3.88
N SER A 95 -14.08 1.31 3.24
CA SER A 95 -15.09 2.14 3.91
C SER A 95 -16.49 1.72 3.46
N PRO A 96 -17.51 1.73 4.35
CA PRO A 96 -18.86 1.35 3.97
C PRO A 96 -19.47 2.17 2.81
N ARG A 97 -18.99 3.40 2.60
CA ARG A 97 -19.52 4.32 1.58
C ARG A 97 -18.81 4.19 0.23
N GLU A 98 -17.49 4.27 0.25
CA GLU A 98 -16.69 4.39 -0.98
C GLU A 98 -16.22 3.02 -1.49
N CYS A 99 -15.79 2.14 -0.58
CA CYS A 99 -15.32 0.80 -0.92
C CYS A 99 -15.84 -0.26 0.08
N PRO A 100 -17.17 -0.54 0.08
CA PRO A 100 -17.71 -1.61 0.90
C PRO A 100 -17.22 -2.94 0.32
N TYR A 101 -16.38 -3.63 1.07
CA TYR A 101 -15.84 -4.93 0.72
C TYR A 101 -16.90 -6.01 0.46
N GLU A 102 -18.15 -5.88 0.95
CA GLU A 102 -19.22 -6.81 0.55
C GLU A 102 -19.62 -6.69 -0.93
N ASP A 103 -19.22 -5.62 -1.64
CA ASP A 103 -19.49 -5.37 -3.04
C ASP A 103 -18.21 -5.48 -3.89
N GLN A 104 -18.00 -6.68 -4.45
CA GLN A 104 -16.82 -6.98 -5.28
C GLN A 104 -16.66 -6.02 -6.47
N LYS A 105 -17.77 -5.49 -7.03
CA LYS A 105 -17.70 -4.49 -8.10
C LYS A 105 -17.04 -3.20 -7.60
N LYS A 106 -17.44 -2.70 -6.43
CA LYS A 106 -16.84 -1.49 -5.87
C LYS A 106 -15.39 -1.69 -5.46
N VAL A 107 -15.04 -2.88 -4.95
CA VAL A 107 -13.65 -3.25 -4.65
C VAL A 107 -12.78 -3.21 -5.92
N TYR A 108 -13.26 -3.74 -7.04
CA TYR A 108 -12.57 -3.65 -8.33
C TYR A 108 -12.36 -2.18 -8.74
N ILE A 109 -13.41 -1.35 -8.69
CA ILE A 109 -13.33 0.07 -9.08
C ILE A 109 -12.30 0.81 -8.23
N ALA A 110 -12.40 0.66 -6.90
CA ALA A 110 -11.46 1.27 -5.96
C ALA A 110 -10.02 0.81 -6.25
N THR A 111 -9.84 -0.48 -6.52
CA THR A 111 -8.53 -1.06 -6.85
C THR A 111 -7.96 -0.49 -8.15
N ALA A 112 -8.73 -0.49 -9.23
CA ALA A 112 -8.26 -0.03 -10.54
C ALA A 112 -7.92 1.47 -10.55
N LYS A 113 -8.66 2.27 -9.77
CA LYS A 113 -8.40 3.71 -9.56
C LYS A 113 -7.17 3.97 -8.68
N ALA A 114 -7.00 3.18 -7.62
CA ALA A 114 -5.93 3.35 -6.65
C ALA A 114 -4.60 2.68 -7.06
N LEU A 115 -4.55 2.01 -8.23
CA LEU A 115 -3.31 1.50 -8.79
C LEU A 115 -2.27 2.61 -8.87
N MET A 116 -1.04 2.28 -8.50
CA MET A 116 0.07 3.21 -8.50
C MET A 116 1.40 2.50 -8.74
N TRP A 117 2.25 3.19 -9.49
CA TRP A 117 3.60 2.75 -9.79
C TRP A 117 4.54 3.95 -9.62
N GLN A 118 5.67 3.73 -8.96
CA GLN A 118 6.75 4.70 -8.89
C GLN A 118 8.04 3.95 -9.20
N ASN A 119 8.81 4.46 -10.17
CA ASN A 119 10.14 3.96 -10.43
C ASN A 119 11.06 4.34 -9.25
N PRO A 120 11.61 3.37 -8.50
CA PRO A 120 12.51 3.66 -7.38
C PRO A 120 13.80 4.37 -7.80
N ASP A 121 14.24 4.14 -9.04
CA ASP A 121 15.47 4.69 -9.61
C ASP A 121 15.22 5.96 -10.46
N GLY A 122 13.96 6.37 -10.59
CA GLY A 122 13.55 7.53 -11.39
C GLY A 122 13.59 8.84 -10.60
N ASP A 123 13.47 9.96 -11.31
CA ASP A 123 13.33 11.28 -10.70
C ASP A 123 12.04 11.36 -9.85
N ASP A 124 12.01 12.24 -8.83
CA ASP A 124 10.91 12.38 -7.87
C ASP A 124 9.65 13.08 -8.47
N GLU A 125 9.35 12.83 -9.74
CA GLU A 125 8.12 13.27 -10.43
C GLU A 125 6.86 12.66 -9.80
N GLY A 126 7.05 11.64 -8.97
CA GLY A 126 6.02 11.02 -8.15
C GLY A 126 5.34 9.82 -8.80
N ALA A 127 4.55 9.12 -7.99
CA ALA A 127 3.86 7.91 -8.44
C ALA A 127 2.79 8.22 -9.50
N ILE A 128 2.83 7.47 -10.60
CA ILE A 128 1.75 7.36 -11.59
C ILE A 128 0.54 6.74 -10.89
N LYS A 129 -0.67 7.26 -11.16
CA LYS A 129 -1.91 6.81 -10.52
C LYS A 129 -2.97 6.41 -11.53
N GLY A 130 -3.62 5.28 -11.27
CA GLY A 130 -4.68 4.68 -12.07
C GLY A 130 -4.16 3.82 -13.23
N LEU A 131 -4.93 2.78 -13.57
CA LEU A 131 -4.62 1.87 -14.68
C LEU A 131 -4.41 2.58 -16.04
N ALA A 132 -5.29 3.50 -16.43
CA ALA A 132 -5.20 4.21 -17.70
C ALA A 132 -3.89 5.02 -17.82
N SER A 133 -3.52 5.74 -16.75
CA SER A 133 -2.26 6.49 -16.70
C SER A 133 -1.05 5.56 -16.77
N LEU A 134 -1.10 4.40 -16.12
CA LEU A 134 -0.02 3.41 -16.18
C LEU A 134 0.18 2.86 -17.60
N LEU A 135 -0.92 2.54 -18.29
CA LEU A 135 -0.89 2.07 -19.68
C LEU A 135 -0.27 3.12 -20.61
N ARG A 136 -0.73 4.38 -20.50
CA ARG A 136 -0.16 5.51 -21.24
C ARG A 136 1.32 5.67 -20.94
N HIS A 137 1.68 5.71 -19.65
CA HIS A 137 3.06 5.92 -19.21
C HIS A 137 4.01 4.83 -19.73
N THR A 138 3.58 3.56 -19.70
CA THR A 138 4.39 2.45 -20.24
C THR A 138 4.73 2.67 -21.71
N LEU A 139 3.76 3.17 -22.48
CA LEU A 139 3.98 3.48 -23.89
C LEU A 139 4.83 4.75 -24.09
N GLU A 140 4.61 5.78 -23.28
CA GLU A 140 5.39 7.01 -23.27
C GLU A 140 6.87 6.74 -22.96
N GLU A 141 7.20 5.93 -21.95
CA GLU A 141 8.58 5.55 -21.62
C GLU A 141 9.29 4.91 -22.81
N ILE A 142 8.61 3.99 -23.51
CA ILE A 142 9.17 3.34 -24.72
C ILE A 142 9.41 4.40 -25.79
N VAL A 143 8.40 5.18 -26.16
CA VAL A 143 8.46 6.13 -27.28
C VAL A 143 9.47 7.25 -27.03
N LEU A 144 9.52 7.80 -25.80
CA LEU A 144 10.46 8.84 -25.40
C LEU A 144 11.91 8.36 -25.41
N SER A 145 12.17 7.08 -25.10
CA SER A 145 13.52 6.51 -25.16
C SER A 145 14.14 6.52 -26.57
N HIS A 146 13.30 6.61 -27.61
CA HIS A 146 13.71 6.76 -29.01
C HIS A 146 13.69 8.22 -29.51
N GLY A 147 13.36 9.19 -28.65
CA GLY A 147 13.29 10.61 -29.02
C GLY A 147 12.13 10.96 -29.95
N VAL A 148 11.10 10.11 -30.02
CA VAL A 148 9.92 10.28 -30.88
C VAL A 148 8.78 10.89 -30.06
N PRO A 149 7.95 11.78 -30.62
CA PRO A 149 6.76 12.27 -29.93
C PRO A 149 5.64 11.22 -29.92
N LEU A 150 5.00 11.04 -28.76
CA LEU A 150 3.77 10.25 -28.64
C LEU A 150 2.66 10.83 -29.53
N GLY A 151 1.86 9.97 -30.15
CA GLY A 151 0.82 10.41 -31.09
C GLY A 151 1.28 10.50 -32.56
N SER A 152 2.57 10.27 -32.84
CA SER A 152 3.12 10.28 -34.20
C SER A 152 3.01 8.92 -34.88
N ALA A 153 2.94 8.92 -36.23
CA ALA A 153 2.96 7.69 -37.01
C ALA A 153 4.24 6.86 -36.79
N GLU A 154 5.37 7.53 -36.50
CA GLU A 154 6.64 6.87 -36.19
C GLU A 154 6.57 6.08 -34.87
N ALA A 155 5.89 6.61 -33.85
CA ALA A 155 5.74 5.94 -32.56
C ALA A 155 5.09 4.55 -32.69
N ALA A 156 4.08 4.42 -33.56
CA ALA A 156 3.41 3.14 -33.80
C ALA A 156 4.28 2.10 -34.54
N GLU A 157 5.30 2.58 -35.27
CA GLU A 157 6.17 1.72 -36.08
C GLU A 157 7.38 1.17 -35.29
N LEU A 158 7.66 1.72 -34.11
CA LEU A 158 8.77 1.30 -33.23
C LEU A 158 8.70 -0.21 -32.91
N PRO A 159 9.82 -0.96 -33.03
CA PRO A 159 9.86 -2.39 -32.74
C PRO A 159 9.40 -2.75 -31.32
N GLU A 160 9.76 -1.96 -30.33
CA GLU A 160 9.44 -2.14 -28.92
C GLU A 160 7.94 -1.94 -28.67
N VAL A 161 7.32 -0.95 -29.33
CA VAL A 161 5.88 -0.72 -29.29
C VAL A 161 5.13 -1.90 -29.92
N LYS A 162 5.57 -2.36 -31.09
CA LYS A 162 4.99 -3.55 -31.74
C LYS A 162 5.12 -4.80 -30.88
N THR A 163 6.26 -4.96 -30.19
CA THR A 163 6.53 -6.09 -29.28
C THR A 163 5.63 -6.05 -28.06
N LEU A 164 5.40 -4.87 -27.48
CA LEU A 164 4.44 -4.68 -26.38
C LEU A 164 3.03 -5.06 -26.80
N LEU A 165 2.56 -4.51 -27.93
CA LEU A 165 1.21 -4.81 -28.45
C LEU A 165 1.06 -6.30 -28.80
N GLN A 166 2.09 -6.93 -29.35
CA GLN A 166 2.08 -8.36 -29.64
C GLN A 166 2.07 -9.22 -28.35
N SER A 167 2.83 -8.82 -27.33
CA SER A 167 2.83 -9.48 -26.02
C SER A 167 1.44 -9.41 -25.36
N LEU A 168 0.76 -8.26 -25.43
CA LEU A 168 -0.60 -8.10 -24.94
C LEU A 168 -1.61 -8.94 -25.72
N ARG A 169 -1.48 -9.01 -27.05
CA ARG A 169 -2.33 -9.88 -27.90
C ARG A 169 -2.16 -11.37 -27.58
N ASN A 170 -0.94 -11.80 -27.29
CA ASN A 170 -0.62 -13.20 -26.98
C ASN A 170 -0.91 -13.58 -25.53
N THR A 171 -1.06 -12.60 -24.63
CA THR A 171 -1.36 -12.86 -23.23
C THR A 171 -2.81 -13.33 -23.08
N PRO A 172 -3.07 -14.46 -22.41
CA PRO A 172 -4.42 -14.96 -22.19
C PRO A 172 -5.14 -14.13 -21.12
N ILE A 173 -5.61 -12.94 -21.48
CA ILE A 173 -6.45 -12.07 -20.64
C ILE A 173 -7.86 -12.68 -20.58
N ASP A 174 -8.32 -12.97 -19.36
CA ASP A 174 -9.55 -13.74 -19.09
C ASP A 174 -10.81 -13.09 -19.70
N ASN A 175 -11.04 -11.80 -19.42
CA ASN A 175 -12.16 -11.08 -19.99
C ASN A 175 -11.81 -10.51 -21.39
N THR A 176 -12.60 -10.88 -22.40
CA THR A 176 -12.35 -10.47 -23.79
C THR A 176 -12.64 -8.99 -24.04
N SER A 177 -13.70 -8.42 -23.45
CA SER A 177 -13.95 -6.97 -23.52
C SER A 177 -12.78 -6.19 -22.90
N TYR A 178 -12.19 -6.72 -21.82
CA TYR A 178 -11.04 -6.13 -21.15
C TYR A 178 -9.81 -6.10 -22.04
N ARG A 179 -9.50 -7.23 -22.69
CA ARG A 179 -8.39 -7.29 -23.65
C ARG A 179 -8.57 -6.26 -24.76
N TYR A 180 -9.76 -6.17 -25.34
CA TYR A 180 -10.04 -5.17 -26.38
C TYR A 180 -9.94 -3.74 -25.85
N ALA A 181 -10.43 -3.47 -24.64
CA ALA A 181 -10.33 -2.14 -24.05
C ALA A 181 -8.87 -1.70 -23.85
N VAL A 182 -8.01 -2.59 -23.37
CA VAL A 182 -6.56 -2.32 -23.23
C VAL A 182 -5.92 -2.07 -24.60
N MET A 183 -6.18 -2.94 -25.57
CA MET A 183 -5.60 -2.84 -26.92
C MET A 183 -6.00 -1.52 -27.60
N HIS A 184 -7.29 -1.21 -27.62
CA HIS A 184 -7.78 0.02 -28.23
C HIS A 184 -7.39 1.26 -27.43
N PHE A 185 -7.20 1.17 -26.12
CA PHE A 185 -6.69 2.28 -25.33
C PHE A 185 -5.28 2.64 -25.76
N LEU A 186 -4.39 1.65 -25.90
CA LEU A 186 -3.01 1.87 -26.36
C LEU A 186 -2.97 2.37 -27.81
N GLU A 187 -3.82 1.84 -28.69
CA GLU A 187 -3.97 2.35 -30.05
C GLU A 187 -4.45 3.81 -30.04
N ALA A 188 -5.42 4.16 -29.21
CA ALA A 188 -5.92 5.52 -29.09
C ALA A 188 -4.82 6.48 -28.58
N VAL A 189 -3.98 6.04 -27.63
CA VAL A 189 -2.79 6.78 -27.18
C VAL A 189 -1.81 7.03 -28.33
N LEU A 190 -1.50 6.00 -29.13
CA LEU A 190 -0.59 6.10 -30.28
C LEU A 190 -1.07 7.05 -31.37
N HIS A 191 -2.39 7.20 -31.54
CA HIS A 191 -2.98 8.07 -32.57
C HIS A 191 -3.44 9.43 -32.02
N GLY A 192 -3.27 9.69 -30.71
CA GLY A 192 -3.68 10.95 -30.09
C GLY A 192 -5.21 11.13 -29.95
N ASP A 193 -5.99 10.05 -29.99
CA ASP A 193 -7.45 10.09 -29.84
C ASP A 193 -7.84 10.23 -28.36
N ALA A 194 -7.91 11.47 -27.88
CA ALA A 194 -8.15 11.75 -26.47
C ALA A 194 -9.56 11.34 -26.00
N GLU A 195 -10.57 11.40 -26.87
CA GLU A 195 -11.95 11.05 -26.55
C GLU A 195 -12.08 9.54 -26.31
N LEU A 196 -11.52 8.73 -27.21
CA LEU A 196 -11.53 7.28 -27.04
C LEU A 196 -10.70 6.84 -25.82
N GLN A 197 -9.59 7.52 -25.54
CA GLN A 197 -8.78 7.27 -24.35
C GLN A 197 -9.57 7.53 -23.06
N GLU A 198 -10.31 8.62 -22.97
CA GLU A 198 -11.14 8.93 -21.81
C GLU A 198 -12.23 7.86 -21.63
N MET A 199 -12.96 7.53 -22.69
CA MET A 199 -14.02 6.52 -22.64
C MET A 199 -13.52 5.13 -22.22
N LEU A 200 -12.41 4.67 -22.81
CA LEU A 200 -11.80 3.38 -22.48
C LEU A 200 -11.17 3.38 -21.09
N GLY A 201 -10.55 4.50 -20.67
CA GLY A 201 -10.01 4.66 -19.33
C GLY A 201 -11.09 4.52 -18.26
N LEU A 202 -12.20 5.25 -18.41
CA LEU A 202 -13.37 5.13 -17.53
C LEU A 202 -13.93 3.70 -17.50
N TRP A 203 -14.00 3.02 -18.65
CA TRP A 203 -14.45 1.62 -18.70
C TRP A 203 -13.51 0.68 -17.95
N LEU A 204 -12.19 0.83 -18.15
CA LEU A 204 -11.16 0.03 -17.50
C LEU A 204 -11.16 0.24 -15.97
N HIS A 205 -11.46 1.45 -15.51
CA HIS A 205 -11.67 1.72 -14.08
C HIS A 205 -13.02 1.23 -13.55
N GLY A 206 -13.90 0.73 -14.41
CA GLY A 206 -15.23 0.23 -14.04
C GLY A 206 -16.24 1.34 -13.74
N GLU A 207 -15.99 2.55 -14.21
CA GLU A 207 -16.83 3.72 -13.96
C GLU A 207 -18.14 3.69 -14.75
N GLU A 208 -19.10 4.50 -14.30
CA GLU A 208 -20.37 4.62 -14.98
C GLU A 208 -20.23 5.46 -16.26
N LEU A 209 -20.28 4.78 -17.40
CA LEU A 209 -20.35 5.43 -18.70
C LEU A 209 -21.77 5.87 -19.08
N SER A 210 -21.87 6.93 -19.88
CA SER A 210 -23.12 7.35 -20.53
C SER A 210 -23.65 6.29 -21.51
N VAL A 211 -24.93 6.34 -21.86
CA VAL A 211 -25.55 5.40 -22.81
C VAL A 211 -24.91 5.51 -24.20
N ALA A 212 -24.54 6.73 -24.62
CA ALA A 212 -23.84 6.97 -25.88
C ALA A 212 -22.46 6.32 -25.87
N ALA A 213 -21.63 6.61 -24.86
CA ALA A 213 -20.30 6.02 -24.74
C ALA A 213 -20.33 4.48 -24.72
N ARG A 214 -21.31 3.87 -24.03
CA ARG A 214 -21.50 2.41 -24.05
C ARG A 214 -21.85 1.87 -25.43
N LYS A 215 -22.63 2.61 -26.23
CA LYS A 215 -22.99 2.22 -27.59
C LYS A 215 -21.76 2.26 -28.50
N ASP A 216 -20.95 3.31 -28.37
CA ASP A 216 -19.74 3.49 -29.18
C ASP A 216 -18.69 2.43 -28.82
N LEU A 217 -18.45 2.15 -27.54
CA LEU A 217 -17.50 1.11 -27.10
C LEU A 217 -17.85 -0.31 -27.60
N ARG A 218 -19.14 -0.60 -27.85
CA ARG A 218 -19.54 -1.90 -28.42
C ARG A 218 -18.97 -2.13 -29.82
N GLN A 219 -18.71 -1.09 -30.60
CA GLN A 219 -18.11 -1.23 -31.94
C GLN A 219 -16.65 -1.69 -31.87
N PHE A 220 -16.00 -1.47 -30.72
CA PHE A 220 -14.65 -1.91 -30.40
C PHE A 220 -14.63 -3.27 -29.65
N GLY A 221 -15.78 -3.99 -29.61
CA GLY A 221 -15.89 -5.25 -28.88
C GLY A 221 -15.88 -5.10 -27.35
N VAL A 222 -16.01 -3.88 -26.83
CA VAL A 222 -16.06 -3.59 -25.39
C VAL A 222 -17.52 -3.48 -24.96
N SER A 223 -18.15 -4.62 -24.72
CA SER A 223 -19.60 -4.69 -24.43
C SER A 223 -19.95 -5.05 -23.00
N ASP A 224 -19.03 -5.66 -22.25
CA ASP A 224 -19.32 -6.14 -20.91
C ASP A 224 -19.59 -4.99 -19.94
N LYS A 225 -20.52 -5.23 -19.02
CA LYS A 225 -20.83 -4.34 -17.90
C LYS A 225 -20.26 -4.93 -16.63
N LEU A 226 -19.51 -4.13 -15.87
CA LEU A 226 -19.02 -4.54 -14.55
C LEU A 226 -20.19 -4.79 -13.59
N SER A 227 -20.17 -5.96 -12.97
CA SER A 227 -21.11 -6.44 -11.96
C SER A 227 -20.34 -7.19 -10.86
N ALA A 228 -21.02 -7.56 -9.77
CA ALA A 228 -20.40 -8.41 -8.75
C ALA A 228 -19.98 -9.79 -9.32
N SER A 229 -20.71 -10.33 -10.30
CA SER A 229 -20.45 -11.68 -10.83
C SER A 229 -19.22 -11.77 -11.75
N ASN A 230 -18.75 -10.66 -12.31
CA ASN A 230 -17.54 -10.62 -13.15
C ASN A 230 -16.39 -9.80 -12.56
N ALA A 231 -16.55 -9.23 -11.35
CA ALA A 231 -15.53 -8.39 -10.72
C ALA A 231 -14.18 -9.12 -10.55
N PHE A 232 -14.21 -10.40 -10.13
CA PHE A 232 -12.98 -11.21 -10.06
C PHE A 232 -12.36 -11.47 -11.42
N GLN A 233 -13.17 -11.73 -12.46
CA GLN A 233 -12.66 -11.90 -13.83
C GLN A 233 -11.96 -10.62 -14.32
N MET A 234 -12.52 -9.45 -13.98
CA MET A 234 -11.93 -8.15 -14.29
C MET A 234 -10.62 -7.93 -13.52
N LEU A 235 -10.57 -8.30 -12.24
CA LEU A 235 -9.35 -8.21 -11.41
C LEU A 235 -8.24 -9.15 -11.90
N ARG A 236 -8.61 -10.35 -12.34
CA ARG A 236 -7.69 -11.28 -13.01
C ARG A 236 -7.14 -10.70 -14.30
N SER A 237 -8.02 -10.15 -15.14
CA SER A 237 -7.66 -9.49 -16.40
C SER A 237 -6.70 -8.32 -16.18
N LEU A 238 -6.93 -7.54 -15.11
CA LEU A 238 -6.02 -6.50 -14.66
C LEU A 238 -4.65 -7.08 -14.30
N SER A 239 -4.60 -8.11 -13.44
CA SER A 239 -3.34 -8.74 -13.00
C SER A 239 -2.53 -9.31 -14.17
N GLN A 240 -3.22 -9.94 -15.14
CA GLN A 240 -2.61 -10.45 -16.38
C GLN A 240 -2.09 -9.31 -17.27
N THR A 241 -2.85 -8.22 -17.39
CA THR A 241 -2.42 -7.03 -18.15
C THR A 241 -1.16 -6.43 -17.54
N ILE A 242 -1.12 -6.23 -16.22
CA ILE A 242 0.05 -5.68 -15.53
C ILE A 242 1.31 -6.52 -15.80
N ARG A 243 1.19 -7.86 -15.77
CA ARG A 243 2.31 -8.73 -16.12
C ARG A 243 2.72 -8.63 -17.59
N ALA A 244 1.75 -8.52 -18.51
CA ALA A 244 2.01 -8.35 -19.93
C ALA A 244 2.71 -7.03 -20.27
N LEU A 245 2.56 -5.99 -19.43
CA LEU A 245 3.31 -4.74 -19.50
C LEU A 245 4.76 -4.86 -19.00
N GLY A 246 5.19 -6.03 -18.51
CA GLY A 246 6.55 -6.27 -18.01
C GLY A 246 6.76 -6.01 -16.52
N PHE A 247 5.69 -5.79 -15.75
CA PHE A 247 5.77 -5.76 -14.28
C PHE A 247 5.81 -7.18 -13.70
N SER A 248 6.45 -7.34 -12.54
CA SER A 248 6.53 -8.61 -11.81
C SER A 248 5.16 -9.09 -11.33
N GLY A 249 4.21 -8.17 -11.13
CA GLY A 249 2.86 -8.48 -10.65
C GLY A 249 2.17 -7.28 -10.01
N VAL A 250 1.15 -7.56 -9.19
CA VAL A 250 0.38 -6.53 -8.49
C VAL A 250 0.24 -6.84 -6.99
N CYS A 251 0.47 -5.85 -6.14
CA CYS A 251 0.16 -5.92 -4.71
C CYS A 251 -1.11 -5.12 -4.39
N LEU A 252 -2.09 -5.76 -3.77
CA LEU A 252 -3.38 -5.20 -3.40
C LEU A 252 -3.43 -5.08 -1.87
N LEU A 253 -3.32 -3.86 -1.38
CA LEU A 253 -3.18 -3.54 0.03
C LEU A 253 -4.48 -2.88 0.52
N PHE A 254 -5.19 -3.56 1.40
CA PHE A 254 -6.47 -3.11 1.96
C PHE A 254 -6.29 -2.75 3.44
N ASP A 255 -6.65 -1.52 3.78
CA ASP A 255 -6.57 -0.99 5.15
C ASP A 255 -7.97 -0.72 5.72
N GLU A 256 -8.06 -0.50 7.04
CA GLU A 256 -9.31 -0.20 7.78
C GLU A 256 -10.43 -1.25 7.67
N MET A 257 -10.10 -2.53 7.47
CA MET A 257 -11.12 -3.59 7.37
C MET A 257 -12.03 -3.66 8.61
N ASP A 258 -11.48 -3.44 9.81
CA ASP A 258 -12.24 -3.52 11.06
C ASP A 258 -13.26 -2.40 11.20
N ARG A 259 -12.93 -1.20 10.71
CA ARG A 259 -13.86 -0.08 10.68
C ARG A 259 -15.08 -0.43 9.82
N GLN A 260 -14.86 -1.10 8.70
CA GLN A 260 -15.94 -1.58 7.86
C GLN A 260 -16.78 -2.64 8.59
N ILE A 261 -16.15 -3.62 9.24
CA ILE A 261 -16.83 -4.70 9.96
C ILE A 261 -17.67 -4.14 11.13
N SER A 262 -17.11 -3.21 11.91
CA SER A 262 -17.78 -2.58 13.05
C SER A 262 -19.05 -1.84 12.64
N LEU A 263 -19.11 -1.31 11.42
CA LEU A 263 -20.26 -0.56 10.90
C LEU A 263 -21.23 -1.43 10.09
N SER A 264 -20.91 -2.72 9.94
CA SER A 264 -21.63 -3.65 9.07
C SER A 264 -22.70 -4.44 9.82
N SER A 265 -23.82 -4.73 9.14
CA SER A 265 -24.82 -5.67 9.64
C SER A 265 -24.26 -7.10 9.66
N ARG A 266 -24.86 -8.01 10.45
CA ARG A 266 -24.47 -9.45 10.45
C ARG A 266 -24.49 -10.08 9.05
N SER A 267 -25.45 -9.70 8.21
CA SER A 267 -25.54 -10.19 6.83
C SER A 267 -24.38 -9.66 5.97
N ALA A 268 -24.00 -8.39 6.14
CA ALA A 268 -22.86 -7.80 5.45
C ALA A 268 -21.53 -8.42 5.90
N ILE A 269 -21.36 -8.69 7.21
CA ILE A 269 -20.20 -9.44 7.72
C ILE A 269 -20.13 -10.82 7.06
N GLY A 270 -21.24 -11.56 6.94
CA GLY A 270 -21.26 -12.83 6.22
C GLY A 270 -20.72 -12.71 4.79
N LYS A 271 -21.15 -11.70 4.03
CA LYS A 271 -20.65 -11.43 2.67
C LYS A 271 -19.18 -11.05 2.63
N ILE A 272 -18.70 -10.26 3.59
CA ILE A 272 -17.27 -9.91 3.74
C ILE A 272 -16.44 -11.18 3.93
N ILE A 273 -16.86 -12.07 4.83
CA ILE A 273 -16.17 -13.34 5.07
C ILE A 273 -16.19 -14.23 3.82
N ASP A 274 -17.33 -14.33 3.13
CA ASP A 274 -17.44 -15.10 1.90
C ASP A 274 -16.54 -14.54 0.78
N ASN A 275 -16.46 -13.21 0.65
CA ASN A 275 -15.56 -12.55 -0.29
C ASN A 275 -14.09 -12.81 0.06
N LEU A 276 -13.69 -12.69 1.33
CA LEU A 276 -12.33 -13.06 1.77
C LEU A 276 -12.02 -14.52 1.44
N ARG A 277 -12.96 -15.43 1.73
CA ARG A 277 -12.82 -16.86 1.42
C ARG A 277 -12.58 -17.07 -0.07
N GLU A 278 -13.37 -16.40 -0.92
CA GLU A 278 -13.22 -16.44 -2.37
C GLU A 278 -11.85 -15.90 -2.81
N VAL A 279 -11.38 -14.77 -2.25
CA VAL A 279 -10.02 -14.27 -2.52
C VAL A 279 -8.97 -15.33 -2.22
N VAL A 280 -9.03 -15.99 -1.05
CA VAL A 280 -8.05 -17.02 -0.70
C VAL A 280 -8.10 -18.19 -1.68
N ASP A 281 -9.29 -18.62 -2.11
CA ASP A 281 -9.42 -19.69 -3.11
C ASP A 281 -8.84 -19.28 -4.47
N ARG A 282 -9.18 -18.09 -4.96
CA ARG A 282 -8.69 -17.53 -6.24
C ARG A 282 -7.16 -17.37 -6.25
N THR A 283 -6.55 -17.01 -5.13
CA THR A 283 -5.08 -16.94 -5.04
C THR A 283 -4.39 -18.30 -5.23
N ARG A 284 -5.10 -19.42 -5.06
CA ARG A 284 -4.58 -20.77 -5.32
C ARG A 284 -4.80 -21.23 -6.75
N GLU A 285 -5.69 -20.58 -7.48
CA GLU A 285 -6.17 -21.03 -8.79
C GLU A 285 -5.72 -20.11 -9.92
N ASP A 286 -6.08 -18.83 -9.89
CA ASP A 286 -6.22 -18.06 -11.13
C ASP A 286 -5.83 -16.58 -11.08
N LEU A 287 -5.11 -16.08 -10.06
CA LEU A 287 -4.66 -14.67 -9.96
C LEU A 287 -3.13 -14.49 -10.09
N PRO A 288 -2.55 -14.57 -11.30
CA PRO A 288 -1.10 -14.67 -11.46
C PRO A 288 -0.35 -13.42 -11.04
N GLY A 289 0.67 -13.59 -10.20
CA GLY A 289 1.54 -12.52 -9.72
C GLY A 289 0.86 -11.55 -8.75
N THR A 290 -0.19 -11.99 -8.06
CA THR A 290 -0.99 -11.11 -7.20
C THR A 290 -0.74 -11.38 -5.72
N LEU A 291 -0.48 -10.33 -4.95
CA LEU A 291 -0.43 -10.37 -3.48
C LEU A 291 -1.61 -9.60 -2.91
N PHE A 292 -2.48 -10.26 -2.16
CA PHE A 292 -3.49 -9.59 -1.34
C PHE A 292 -2.99 -9.44 0.08
N VAL A 293 -3.13 -8.24 0.64
CA VAL A 293 -2.83 -7.95 2.05
C VAL A 293 -3.98 -7.18 2.65
N TYR A 294 -4.56 -7.70 3.74
CA TYR A 294 -5.59 -6.99 4.51
C TYR A 294 -5.08 -6.68 5.91
N ALA A 295 -5.15 -5.43 6.32
CA ALA A 295 -4.92 -5.02 7.70
C ALA A 295 -6.19 -5.21 8.54
N VAL A 296 -6.08 -5.95 9.64
CA VAL A 296 -7.17 -6.30 10.56
C VAL A 296 -6.74 -6.14 12.01
N LEU A 297 -7.70 -6.04 12.92
CA LEU A 297 -7.48 -6.11 14.36
C LEU A 297 -7.39 -7.56 14.83
N PRO A 298 -6.79 -7.83 16.00
CA PRO A 298 -6.72 -9.18 16.56
C PRO A 298 -8.10 -9.84 16.74
N GLU A 299 -9.12 -9.08 17.13
CA GLU A 299 -10.49 -9.59 17.35
C GLU A 299 -11.12 -10.17 16.08
N PHE A 300 -10.73 -9.69 14.91
CA PHE A 300 -11.17 -10.29 13.65
C PHE A 300 -10.77 -11.77 13.59
N VAL A 301 -9.52 -12.07 13.94
CA VAL A 301 -8.98 -13.44 13.89
C VAL A 301 -9.44 -14.29 15.07
N THR A 302 -9.52 -13.71 16.27
CA THR A 302 -9.84 -14.46 17.51
C THR A 302 -11.33 -14.63 17.75
N GLU A 303 -12.19 -13.71 17.29
CA GLU A 303 -13.63 -13.73 17.58
C GLU A 303 -14.53 -13.87 16.34
N ILE A 304 -14.12 -13.35 15.19
CA ILE A 304 -14.95 -13.35 13.97
C ILE A 304 -14.66 -14.59 13.14
N VAL A 305 -13.41 -14.80 12.70
CA VAL A 305 -13.01 -15.94 11.87
C VAL A 305 -13.47 -17.30 12.41
N PRO A 306 -13.40 -17.61 13.73
CA PRO A 306 -13.84 -18.91 14.26
C PRO A 306 -15.34 -19.18 14.10
N LYS A 307 -16.17 -18.14 13.90
CA LYS A 307 -17.60 -18.29 13.62
C LYS A 307 -17.89 -18.75 12.18
N TYR A 308 -16.86 -18.76 11.32
CA TYR A 308 -16.98 -19.07 9.89
C TYR A 308 -15.98 -20.16 9.48
N PRO A 309 -16.34 -21.46 9.66
CA PRO A 309 -15.41 -22.58 9.48
C PRO A 309 -14.73 -22.64 8.11
N ALA A 310 -15.43 -22.24 7.05
CA ALA A 310 -14.89 -22.25 5.70
C ALA A 310 -13.70 -21.29 5.54
N LEU A 311 -13.80 -20.06 6.07
CA LEU A 311 -12.68 -19.12 6.07
C LEU A 311 -11.59 -19.58 7.06
N GLN A 312 -11.99 -20.04 8.25
CA GLN A 312 -11.06 -20.51 9.27
C GLN A 312 -10.13 -21.60 8.73
N GLN A 313 -10.64 -22.62 8.03
CA GLN A 313 -9.83 -23.68 7.41
C GLN A 313 -8.78 -23.16 6.43
N ARG A 314 -9.04 -22.03 5.78
CA ARG A 314 -8.13 -21.42 4.81
C ARG A 314 -7.08 -20.52 5.47
N LEU A 315 -7.45 -19.89 6.58
CA LEU A 315 -6.60 -18.99 7.38
C LEU A 315 -5.89 -19.68 8.54
N GLN A 316 -6.08 -20.99 8.70
CA GLN A 316 -5.49 -21.80 9.76
C GLN A 316 -3.96 -21.75 9.66
N ALA A 317 -3.37 -20.76 10.30
CA ALA A 317 -2.12 -20.94 11.00
C ALA A 317 -2.44 -21.78 12.24
N TYR A 318 -1.67 -22.83 12.51
CA TYR A 318 -1.67 -23.41 13.85
C TYR A 318 -1.44 -22.26 14.84
N VAL A 319 -2.26 -22.16 15.89
CA VAL A 319 -2.18 -21.06 16.87
C VAL A 319 -0.72 -20.85 17.29
N GLY A 320 -0.19 -19.64 17.09
CA GLY A 320 1.20 -19.28 17.38
C GLY A 320 2.19 -19.35 16.19
N ASN A 321 1.78 -19.85 15.03
CA ASN A 321 2.64 -19.93 13.84
C ASN A 321 2.41 -18.76 12.88
N TYR A 322 2.80 -17.55 13.30
CA TYR A 322 2.77 -16.36 12.46
C TYR A 322 3.81 -16.41 11.34
N PHE A 323 3.59 -15.56 10.34
CA PHE A 323 4.50 -15.32 9.25
C PHE A 323 5.81 -14.76 9.77
N SER A 324 6.91 -15.38 9.36
CA SER A 324 8.27 -14.97 9.73
C SER A 324 9.27 -15.50 8.71
N SER A 325 10.55 -15.17 8.89
CA SER A 325 11.64 -15.72 8.08
C SER A 325 11.75 -17.26 8.14
N ILE A 326 11.37 -17.88 9.26
CA ILE A 326 11.38 -19.34 9.44
C ILE A 326 10.05 -20.01 9.07
N ASN A 327 8.96 -19.24 9.01
CA ASN A 327 7.64 -19.72 8.60
C ASN A 327 7.00 -18.76 7.58
N PRO A 328 7.51 -18.71 6.34
CA PRO A 328 7.00 -17.79 5.33
C PRO A 328 5.61 -18.19 4.80
N PHE A 329 5.13 -19.40 5.09
CA PHE A 329 3.89 -19.93 4.52
C PHE A 329 2.63 -19.45 5.23
N SER A 330 2.74 -19.01 6.48
CA SER A 330 1.60 -18.53 7.26
C SER A 330 0.95 -17.33 6.58
N SER A 331 -0.38 -17.31 6.53
CA SER A 331 -1.13 -16.18 6.00
C SER A 331 -1.21 -15.02 6.98
N GLN A 332 -0.86 -15.19 8.25
CA GLN A 332 -1.05 -14.17 9.28
C GLN A 332 0.29 -13.55 9.69
N ILE A 333 0.42 -12.24 9.55
CA ILE A 333 1.54 -11.41 10.01
C ILE A 333 1.08 -10.73 11.29
N ASN A 334 1.82 -10.89 12.38
CA ASN A 334 1.49 -10.25 13.66
C ASN A 334 2.42 -9.05 13.89
N LEU A 335 1.84 -7.85 14.00
CA LEU A 335 2.59 -6.61 14.29
C LEU A 335 2.70 -6.29 15.79
N ASP A 336 2.02 -7.04 16.65
CA ASP A 336 2.16 -6.92 18.10
C ASP A 336 3.34 -7.74 18.62
N GLN A 337 3.91 -8.63 17.79
CA GLN A 337 5.12 -9.41 18.06
C GLN A 337 6.26 -8.99 17.13
N LEU A 338 6.88 -7.85 17.45
CA LEU A 338 7.99 -7.31 16.68
C LEU A 338 9.34 -7.92 17.09
N ASP A 339 10.37 -7.65 16.28
CA ASP A 339 11.74 -8.12 16.52
C ASP A 339 12.38 -7.60 17.82
N ILE A 340 11.82 -6.53 18.39
CA ILE A 340 12.36 -5.76 19.51
C ILE A 340 11.22 -5.32 20.45
N ASP A 341 11.56 -5.06 21.72
CA ASP A 341 10.61 -4.52 22.69
C ASP A 341 10.17 -3.08 22.36
N ASP A 342 9.01 -2.67 22.88
CA ASP A 342 8.41 -1.37 22.54
C ASP A 342 9.28 -0.17 22.96
N GLN A 343 10.02 -0.23 24.07
CA GLN A 343 10.89 0.89 24.47
C GLN A 343 12.05 1.03 23.49
N THR A 344 12.72 -0.07 23.17
CA THR A 344 13.79 -0.09 22.16
C THR A 344 13.28 0.36 20.79
N LEU A 345 12.05 0.00 20.42
CA LEU A 345 11.40 0.44 19.19
C LEU A 345 11.26 1.97 19.14
N LEU A 346 10.67 2.58 20.16
CA LEU A 346 10.47 4.04 20.22
C LEU A 346 11.79 4.80 20.14
N VAL A 347 12.82 4.35 20.89
CA VAL A 347 14.14 4.98 20.87
C VAL A 347 14.80 4.88 19.49
N ARG A 348 14.74 3.72 18.83
CA ARG A 348 15.29 3.57 17.48
C ARG A 348 14.53 4.37 16.43
N ILE A 349 13.21 4.53 16.58
CA ILE A 349 12.43 5.45 15.74
C ILE A 349 12.93 6.88 15.94
N ALA A 350 13.15 7.31 17.18
CA ALA A 350 13.72 8.63 17.48
C ALA A 350 15.11 8.82 16.85
N GLU A 351 15.99 7.81 16.92
CA GLU A 351 17.31 7.87 16.28
C GLU A 351 17.22 8.11 14.77
N ARG A 352 16.31 7.40 14.07
CA ARG A 352 16.10 7.58 12.63
C ARG A 352 15.45 8.93 12.32
N LEU A 353 14.42 9.32 13.07
CA LEU A 353 13.72 10.60 12.88
C LEU A 353 14.61 11.81 13.16
N ARG A 354 15.58 11.72 14.09
CA ARG A 354 16.50 12.82 14.38
C ARG A 354 17.28 13.25 13.14
N GLY A 355 17.81 12.28 12.37
CA GLY A 355 18.53 12.58 11.14
C GLY A 355 17.63 13.26 10.09
N ILE A 356 16.36 12.85 10.01
CA ILE A 356 15.37 13.48 9.12
C ILE A 356 15.04 14.90 9.60
N PHE A 357 14.88 15.11 10.90
CA PHE A 357 14.64 16.43 11.51
C PHE A 357 15.78 17.41 11.24
N GLU A 358 17.02 16.96 11.43
CA GLU A 358 18.22 17.76 11.17
C GLU A 358 18.33 18.19 9.71
N VAL A 359 17.95 17.31 8.77
CA VAL A 359 17.87 17.65 7.34
C VAL A 359 16.74 18.65 7.06
N ALA A 360 15.55 18.42 7.62
CA ALA A 360 14.38 19.27 7.40
C ALA A 360 14.61 20.72 7.87
N TYR A 361 15.22 20.90 9.04
CA TYR A 361 15.39 22.22 9.67
C TYR A 361 16.83 22.76 9.60
N GLU A 362 17.71 22.10 8.85
CA GLU A 362 19.13 22.49 8.68
C GLU A 362 19.83 22.77 10.03
N THR A 363 19.57 21.88 10.99
CA THR A 363 20.09 21.99 12.36
C THR A 363 20.90 20.76 12.73
N ARG A 364 21.57 20.81 13.88
CA ARG A 364 22.27 19.68 14.49
C ARG A 364 21.90 19.62 15.94
N LEU A 365 21.27 18.53 16.35
CA LEU A 365 20.93 18.28 17.73
C LEU A 365 22.01 17.42 18.38
N ASP A 366 22.32 17.67 19.64
CA ASP A 366 23.26 16.87 20.42
C ASP A 366 22.77 15.42 20.52
N PRO A 367 23.50 14.45 19.93
CA PRO A 367 23.07 13.06 19.90
C PRO A 367 22.91 12.44 21.30
N GLN A 368 23.72 12.86 22.28
CA GLN A 368 23.70 12.29 23.62
C GLN A 368 22.51 12.82 24.42
N ILE A 369 22.26 14.13 24.36
CA ILE A 369 21.11 14.76 25.00
C ILE A 369 19.81 14.19 24.41
N GLN A 370 19.70 14.12 23.08
CA GLN A 370 18.47 13.65 22.45
C GLN A 370 18.23 12.16 22.60
N ALA A 371 19.27 11.33 22.68
CA ALA A 371 19.11 9.91 23.00
C ALA A 371 18.53 9.71 24.42
N GLN A 372 19.02 10.47 25.40
CA GLN A 372 18.50 10.41 26.77
C GLN A 372 17.07 10.98 26.87
N ASN A 373 16.78 12.07 26.17
CA ASN A 373 15.41 12.62 26.09
C ASN A 373 14.45 11.63 25.45
N ALA A 374 14.85 10.95 24.36
CA ALA A 374 14.05 9.93 23.70
C ALA A 374 13.77 8.74 24.63
N GLN A 375 14.75 8.29 25.42
CA GLN A 375 14.54 7.25 26.42
C GLN A 375 13.50 7.67 27.47
N ARG A 376 13.61 8.88 28.03
CA ARG A 376 12.69 9.39 29.06
C ARG A 376 11.27 9.57 28.52
N LEU A 377 11.13 10.11 27.30
CA LEU A 377 9.83 10.23 26.63
C LEU A 377 9.22 8.87 26.29
N ALA A 378 10.03 7.89 25.89
CA ALA A 378 9.56 6.53 25.61
C ALA A 378 9.06 5.84 26.89
N GLU A 379 9.81 5.95 27.99
CA GLU A 379 9.39 5.43 29.31
C GLU A 379 8.08 6.08 29.77
N ALA A 380 7.97 7.41 29.65
CA ALA A 380 6.75 8.11 29.98
C ALA A 380 5.57 7.64 29.10
N ALA A 381 5.75 7.56 27.78
CA ALA A 381 4.71 7.11 26.85
C ALA A 381 4.16 5.71 27.19
N LEU A 382 5.05 4.78 27.58
CA LEU A 382 4.69 3.41 27.95
C LEU A 382 3.99 3.33 29.33
N ARG A 383 4.25 4.28 30.24
CA ARG A 383 3.56 4.35 31.55
C ARG A 383 2.14 4.90 31.44
N PHE A 384 1.93 5.93 30.61
CA PHE A 384 0.62 6.60 30.50
C PHE A 384 -0.45 5.74 29.83
N LEU A 385 -0.07 4.70 29.09
CA LEU A 385 -0.99 3.90 28.30
C LEU A 385 -0.76 2.41 28.51
N THR A 386 -1.75 1.74 29.09
CA THR A 386 -1.93 0.30 28.92
C THR A 386 -2.56 0.04 27.55
N GLY A 387 -1.78 0.18 26.47
CA GLY A 387 -2.25 -0.03 25.10
C GLY A 387 -1.38 0.54 23.98
N THR A 388 -1.78 0.34 22.72
CA THR A 388 -0.98 0.53 21.50
C THR A 388 -0.97 1.95 20.90
N SER A 389 -1.56 2.95 21.55
CA SER A 389 -1.49 4.37 21.09
C SER A 389 -0.16 5.07 21.43
N HIS A 390 0.71 4.42 22.21
CA HIS A 390 1.96 5.02 22.72
C HIS A 390 2.90 5.51 21.61
N ARG A 391 2.93 4.86 20.42
CA ARG A 391 3.81 5.22 19.30
C ARG A 391 3.48 6.59 18.72
N ARG A 392 2.19 6.85 18.46
CA ARG A 392 1.69 8.11 17.88
C ARG A 392 1.99 9.28 18.80
N ILE A 393 1.65 9.13 20.07
CA ILE A 393 1.83 10.16 21.10
C ILE A 393 3.31 10.43 21.35
N PHE A 394 4.13 9.39 21.44
CA PHE A 394 5.58 9.53 21.56
C PHE A 394 6.16 10.33 20.41
N ILE A 395 5.81 10.00 19.15
CA ILE A 395 6.34 10.70 17.97
C ILE A 395 5.93 12.18 17.99
N LYS A 396 4.65 12.48 18.25
CA LYS A 396 4.16 13.87 18.33
C LYS A 396 4.90 14.67 19.40
N ALA A 397 5.02 14.11 20.60
CA ALA A 397 5.74 14.70 21.72
C ALA A 397 7.21 14.95 21.38
N LEU A 398 7.90 13.94 20.84
CA LEU A 398 9.32 14.00 20.48
C LEU A 398 9.60 15.10 19.44
N VAL A 399 8.84 15.12 18.36
CA VAL A 399 9.05 16.11 17.28
C VAL A 399 8.73 17.52 17.75
N SER A 400 7.66 17.69 18.53
CA SER A 400 7.31 18.99 19.13
C SER A 400 8.38 19.47 20.09
N GLU A 401 8.97 18.56 20.86
CA GLU A 401 10.05 18.84 21.79
C GLU A 401 11.35 19.24 21.07
N TRP A 402 11.74 18.53 20.01
CA TRP A 402 12.89 18.94 19.18
C TRP A 402 12.67 20.31 18.55
N TYR A 403 11.46 20.60 18.07
CA TYR A 403 11.13 21.92 17.54
C TYR A 403 11.30 23.00 18.62
N ARG A 404 10.84 22.75 19.85
CA ARG A 404 11.06 23.66 20.99
C ARG A 404 12.55 23.85 21.28
N GLN A 405 13.30 22.76 21.46
CA GLN A 405 14.73 22.82 21.81
C GLN A 405 15.58 23.49 20.73
N ASN A 406 15.23 23.31 19.45
CA ASN A 406 15.90 24.01 18.35
C ASN A 406 15.79 25.54 18.46
N HIS A 407 14.75 26.07 19.11
CA HIS A 407 14.54 27.51 19.30
C HIS A 407 14.98 28.01 20.68
N THR A 408 14.84 27.19 21.72
CA THR A 408 15.09 27.60 23.12
C THR A 408 16.43 27.12 23.68
N GLY A 409 17.18 26.33 22.91
CA GLY A 409 18.38 25.63 23.36
C GLY A 409 18.07 24.22 23.86
N GLU A 410 19.02 23.31 23.61
CA GLU A 410 18.91 21.90 24.01
C GLU A 410 19.08 21.74 25.52
N ARG A 411 18.28 20.85 26.10
CA ARG A 411 18.40 20.49 27.51
C ARG A 411 17.97 19.05 27.75
N LEU A 412 18.51 18.48 28.81
CA LEU A 412 18.10 17.17 29.29
C LEU A 412 16.81 17.29 30.09
N LEU A 413 15.75 16.61 29.66
CA LEU A 413 14.41 16.63 30.29
C LEU A 413 14.41 15.82 31.58
N SER A 414 13.89 16.33 32.69
CA SER A 414 13.63 15.46 33.86
C SER A 414 12.56 14.40 33.56
N ALA A 415 12.43 13.38 34.42
CA ALA A 415 11.37 12.39 34.29
C ALA A 415 9.96 13.04 34.35
N ASP A 416 9.76 13.96 35.30
CA ASP A 416 8.50 14.70 35.44
C ASP A 416 8.20 15.57 34.21
N GLU A 417 9.22 16.17 33.60
CA GLU A 417 9.05 16.96 32.37
C GLU A 417 8.63 16.07 31.19
N ALA A 418 9.27 14.90 31.03
CA ALA A 418 8.90 13.94 30.00
C ALA A 418 7.46 13.44 30.19
N GLU A 419 7.06 13.13 31.42
CA GLU A 419 5.70 12.74 31.75
C GLU A 419 4.68 13.83 31.43
N ASN A 420 4.97 15.09 31.78
CA ASN A 420 4.11 16.22 31.45
C ASN A 420 3.96 16.43 29.93
N ILE A 421 5.05 16.32 29.16
CA ILE A 421 5.03 16.47 27.70
C ILE A 421 4.14 15.39 27.06
N ILE A 422 4.29 14.13 27.48
CA ILE A 422 3.44 13.03 27.01
C ILE A 422 1.98 13.25 27.40
N GLY A 423 1.71 13.65 28.65
CA GLY A 423 0.35 13.92 29.14
C GLY A 423 -0.36 15.03 28.35
N VAL A 424 0.35 16.11 28.01
CA VAL A 424 -0.19 17.18 27.14
C VAL A 424 -0.51 16.65 25.75
N SER A 425 0.39 15.88 25.13
CA SER A 425 0.16 15.31 23.80
C SER A 425 -1.02 14.33 23.79
N LEU A 426 -1.21 13.55 24.84
CA LEU A 426 -2.37 12.66 25.01
C LEU A 426 -3.68 13.46 25.05
N SER A 427 -3.72 14.54 25.83
CA SER A 427 -4.93 15.37 25.97
C SER A 427 -5.38 15.99 24.64
N ALA A 428 -4.43 16.36 23.78
CA ALA A 428 -4.68 16.92 22.46
C ALA A 428 -5.10 15.89 21.41
N ASP A 429 -4.82 14.60 21.62
CA ASP A 429 -5.24 13.52 20.71
C ASP A 429 -6.66 13.00 21.03
N ILE A 430 -7.16 13.24 22.25
CA ILE A 430 -8.50 12.83 22.70
C ILE A 430 -9.56 13.91 22.42
N SER A 431 -9.15 15.18 22.34
CA SER A 431 -9.99 16.33 21.94
C SER A 431 -10.16 16.42 20.43
#